data_AF-A0A4R3A4S8-F1
#
_entry.id   AF-A0A4R3A4S8-F1
#
_cell.length_a   1.000
_cell.length_b   1.000
_cell.length_c   1.000
_cell.angle_alpha   90.00
_cell.angle_beta   90.00
_cell.angle_gamma   90.00
#
_symmetry.space_group_name_H-M   'P 1'
#
loop_
_entity.id
_entity.type
_entity.pdbx_description
1 polymer ?
#
loop_
_entity_poly.entity_id
_entity_poly.type
_entity_poly.pdbx_seq_one_letter_code
_entity_poly.pdbx_strand_id
1 'polypeptide(L)'
;MTLRLNSLFNYPLFLLLYLNFAKMNYKSICLLFLLFTFKIISAQQAHYPDKPNIHGMLLMGIETIYAEHLPMFHQPHDYQIILELEFSKADLEQYRTSRLAFPEEFVYTIEPEVFVLPEMVNQTKVFRANVYRGHFERGGFKLLDSISLKIKQVVYYKQFDKDNPRPVNLQYILFGNMKEQFLSHLISRKPDFHEVLSVKLSDVKQMKTDKSYQLLVLKERENRVPFSWSKSKAMILGTKRPVSFINHKQLYVEFGDLE
;
A
#
# COMPACT_ATOMS: atom_id res chain seq x y z
N MET A 1 -58.72 -5.01 -19.63
CA MET A 1 -59.78 -5.65 -20.43
C MET A 1 -59.15 -6.18 -21.70
N THR A 2 -59.21 -7.51 -21.88
CA THR A 2 -59.07 -8.29 -23.14
C THR A 2 -57.77 -8.24 -23.96
N LEU A 3 -56.94 -9.26 -23.74
CA LEU A 3 -56.44 -10.26 -24.70
C LEU A 3 -56.51 -9.96 -26.21
N ARG A 4 -55.38 -10.14 -26.89
CA ARG A 4 -55.36 -10.76 -28.23
C ARG A 4 -54.29 -11.86 -28.29
N LEU A 5 -54.78 -13.04 -28.67
CA LEU A 5 -54.08 -14.28 -29.00
C LEU A 5 -53.54 -14.28 -30.43
N ASN A 6 -52.69 -15.29 -30.67
CA ASN A 6 -52.30 -15.98 -31.92
C ASN A 6 -50.81 -15.80 -32.22
N SER A 7 -50.00 -16.81 -32.55
CA SER A 7 -50.18 -18.25 -32.84
C SER A 7 -48.79 -18.74 -33.27
N LEU A 8 -48.19 -19.83 -32.80
CA LEU A 8 -48.21 -21.20 -33.37
C LEU A 8 -46.77 -21.73 -33.23
N PHE A 9 -46.53 -22.77 -32.42
CA PHE A 9 -45.38 -23.64 -32.61
C PHE A 9 -45.83 -25.08 -32.38
N ASN A 10 -45.86 -25.83 -33.49
CA ASN A 10 -46.06 -27.27 -33.53
C ASN A 10 -44.79 -27.97 -33.03
N TYR A 11 -44.92 -28.88 -32.06
CA TYR A 11 -43.96 -29.94 -31.81
C TYR A 11 -44.71 -31.25 -31.53
N PRO A 12 -44.72 -32.21 -32.46
CA PRO A 12 -45.01 -33.60 -32.14
C PRO A 12 -43.69 -34.36 -32.18
N LEU A 13 -43.03 -34.60 -31.03
CA LEU A 13 -42.13 -35.77 -30.87
C LEU A 13 -41.56 -35.93 -29.43
N PHE A 14 -42.28 -35.51 -28.39
CA PHE A 14 -41.82 -35.77 -27.01
C PHE A 14 -42.19 -37.17 -26.47
N LEU A 15 -42.63 -38.08 -27.34
CA LEU A 15 -43.12 -39.39 -26.95
C LEU A 15 -42.50 -40.51 -27.78
N LEU A 16 -41.16 -40.53 -27.93
CA LEU A 16 -40.48 -41.67 -28.58
C LEU A 16 -39.01 -41.88 -28.22
N LEU A 17 -38.54 -41.40 -27.06
CA LEU A 17 -37.19 -41.69 -26.55
C LEU A 17 -37.16 -42.19 -25.09
N TYR A 18 -38.30 -42.65 -24.56
CA TYR A 18 -38.38 -43.26 -23.23
C TYR A 18 -38.24 -44.80 -23.23
N LEU A 19 -37.83 -45.39 -24.34
CA LEU A 19 -37.62 -46.83 -24.47
C LEU A 19 -36.31 -47.11 -25.21
N ASN A 20 -35.18 -46.94 -24.51
CA ASN A 20 -33.96 -47.76 -24.69
C ASN A 20 -32.80 -47.35 -23.74
N PHE A 21 -33.09 -47.04 -22.47
CA PHE A 21 -32.05 -46.93 -21.43
C PHE A 21 -31.87 -48.23 -20.62
N ALA A 22 -32.28 -49.36 -21.17
CA ALA A 22 -32.11 -50.67 -20.56
C ALA A 22 -31.14 -51.53 -21.38
N LYS A 23 -29.90 -51.06 -21.57
CA LYS A 23 -28.73 -51.87 -22.01
C LYS A 23 -27.41 -51.06 -22.15
N MET A 24 -27.15 -50.07 -21.28
CA MET A 24 -25.82 -49.45 -21.23
C MET A 24 -25.00 -50.01 -20.05
N ASN A 25 -23.86 -50.61 -20.41
CA ASN A 25 -22.91 -51.25 -19.51
C ASN A 25 -22.23 -50.21 -18.60
N TYR A 26 -22.27 -50.43 -17.29
CA TYR A 26 -21.77 -49.53 -16.23
C TYR A 26 -20.28 -49.18 -16.36
N LYS A 27 -19.50 -49.98 -17.10
CA LYS A 27 -18.09 -49.70 -17.40
C LYS A 27 -17.89 -48.49 -18.34
N SER A 28 -18.90 -48.07 -19.09
CA SER A 28 -18.80 -46.92 -20.02
C SER A 28 -19.26 -45.60 -19.42
N ILE A 29 -19.86 -45.59 -18.23
CA ILE A 29 -20.31 -44.37 -17.53
C ILE A 29 -19.16 -43.76 -16.71
N CYS A 30 -18.20 -44.56 -16.24
CA CYS A 30 -17.01 -44.06 -15.54
C CYS A 30 -16.01 -43.33 -16.45
N LEU A 31 -16.04 -43.54 -17.77
CA LEU A 31 -15.08 -42.91 -18.68
C LEU A 31 -15.51 -41.51 -19.13
N LEU A 32 -16.81 -41.17 -19.05
CA LEU A 32 -17.30 -39.80 -19.33
C LEU A 32 -17.28 -38.87 -18.10
N PHE A 33 -17.19 -39.42 -16.88
CA PHE A 33 -17.03 -38.61 -15.66
C PHE A 33 -15.56 -38.29 -15.33
N LEU A 34 -14.59 -38.96 -15.97
CA LEU A 34 -13.16 -38.70 -15.74
C LEU A 34 -12.60 -37.51 -16.54
N LEU A 35 -13.40 -36.89 -17.40
CA LEU A 35 -13.02 -35.72 -18.21
C LEU A 35 -13.64 -34.40 -17.76
N PHE A 36 -14.34 -34.38 -16.62
CA PHE A 36 -14.86 -33.15 -16.03
C PHE A 36 -13.94 -32.63 -14.91
N THR A 37 -13.06 -31.72 -15.34
CA THR A 37 -12.54 -30.59 -14.56
C THR A 37 -11.52 -30.87 -13.45
N PHE A 38 -10.35 -31.39 -13.82
CA PHE A 38 -9.11 -30.84 -13.24
C PHE A 38 -8.87 -29.46 -13.89
N LYS A 39 -9.59 -28.42 -13.43
CA LYS A 39 -9.11 -27.07 -13.65
C LYS A 39 -7.91 -26.90 -12.74
N ILE A 40 -6.72 -27.15 -13.28
CA ILE A 40 -5.48 -26.65 -12.66
C ILE A 40 -5.67 -25.13 -12.62
N ILE A 41 -5.93 -24.60 -11.43
CA ILE A 41 -5.80 -23.18 -11.17
C ILE A 41 -4.29 -22.94 -11.26
N SER A 42 -3.80 -22.66 -12.47
CA SER A 42 -2.57 -21.89 -12.57
C SER A 42 -2.91 -20.56 -11.93
N ALA A 43 -2.49 -20.38 -10.68
CA ALA A 43 -2.33 -19.05 -10.12
C ALA A 43 -1.42 -18.33 -11.12
N GLN A 44 -2.00 -17.43 -11.90
CA GLN A 44 -1.27 -16.60 -12.82
C GLN A 44 -0.41 -15.70 -11.93
N GLN A 45 0.81 -16.16 -11.61
CA GLN A 45 1.79 -15.33 -10.93
C GLN A 45 1.95 -14.10 -11.81
N ALA A 46 1.52 -12.94 -11.30
CA ALA A 46 1.80 -11.70 -11.98
C ALA A 46 3.32 -11.62 -12.13
N HIS A 47 3.80 -11.61 -13.36
CA HIS A 47 5.23 -11.55 -13.62
C HIS A 47 5.69 -10.12 -13.33
N TYR A 48 6.25 -9.90 -12.14
CA TYR A 48 6.90 -8.64 -11.81
C TYR A 48 8.30 -8.63 -12.44
N PRO A 49 8.65 -7.61 -13.26
CA PRO A 49 9.95 -7.55 -13.90
C PRO A 49 11.10 -7.24 -12.92
N ASP A 50 10.77 -6.78 -11.71
CA ASP A 50 11.72 -6.36 -10.69
C ASP A 50 12.50 -7.54 -10.12
N LYS A 51 13.79 -7.32 -9.87
CA LYS A 51 14.65 -8.30 -9.19
C LYS A 51 14.44 -8.21 -7.67
N PRO A 52 14.52 -9.33 -6.94
CA PRO A 52 14.50 -9.32 -5.48
C PRO A 52 15.63 -8.44 -4.91
N ASN A 53 15.33 -7.62 -3.90
CA ASN A 53 16.31 -6.81 -3.17
C ASN A 53 15.86 -6.56 -1.72
N ILE A 54 16.70 -5.89 -0.93
CA ILE A 54 16.34 -5.34 0.38
C ILE A 54 15.68 -3.98 0.15
N HIS A 55 14.48 -3.80 0.70
CA HIS A 55 13.71 -2.58 0.54
C HIS A 55 13.56 -1.90 1.91
N GLY A 56 14.58 -1.12 2.30
CA GLY A 56 14.59 -0.39 3.57
C GLY A 56 13.37 0.52 3.71
N MET A 57 12.81 0.61 4.92
CA MET A 57 11.63 1.47 5.16
C MET A 57 11.77 2.27 6.45
N LEU A 58 11.29 3.50 6.45
CA LEU A 58 11.12 4.34 7.63
C LEU A 58 9.86 3.94 8.38
N LEU A 59 9.94 3.76 9.71
CA LEU A 59 8.79 3.51 10.58
C LEU A 59 8.23 4.80 11.20
N MET A 60 6.91 4.88 11.26
CA MET A 60 6.16 5.96 11.88
C MET A 60 5.07 5.41 12.80
N GLY A 61 4.67 6.22 13.78
CA GLY A 61 3.64 5.88 14.75
C GLY A 61 4.16 5.11 15.97
N ILE A 62 3.31 5.03 16.98
CA ILE A 62 3.51 4.37 18.27
C ILE A 62 2.47 3.27 18.44
N GLU A 63 1.19 3.55 18.19
CA GLU A 63 0.11 2.55 18.33
C GLU A 63 -0.19 1.86 17.00
N THR A 64 -0.33 2.66 15.93
CA THR A 64 -0.47 2.15 14.57
C THR A 64 0.83 2.38 13.84
N ILE A 65 1.44 1.29 13.38
CA ILE A 65 2.75 1.37 12.74
C ILE A 65 2.56 1.54 11.24
N TYR A 66 3.11 2.62 10.71
CA TYR A 66 3.25 2.82 9.29
C TYR A 66 4.70 2.62 8.87
N ALA A 67 4.91 2.17 7.64
CA ALA A 67 6.22 2.07 7.03
C ALA A 67 6.21 2.73 5.65
N GLU A 68 7.18 3.61 5.39
CA GLU A 68 7.40 4.19 4.06
C GLU A 68 8.71 3.69 3.47
N HIS A 69 8.64 3.11 2.28
CA HIS A 69 9.81 2.67 1.53
C HIS A 69 10.75 3.85 1.27
N LEU A 70 12.06 3.66 1.51
CA LEU A 70 13.13 4.61 1.19
C LEU A 70 13.45 4.48 -0.31
N PRO A 71 12.89 5.36 -1.18
CA PRO A 71 12.85 5.08 -2.61
C PRO A 71 14.03 5.71 -3.35
N MET A 72 14.32 5.20 -4.54
CA MET A 72 15.30 5.77 -5.48
C MET A 72 14.68 5.80 -6.89
N PHE A 73 15.22 6.58 -7.83
CA PHE A 73 14.69 6.66 -9.20
C PHE A 73 15.15 5.54 -10.16
N HIS A 74 15.50 4.36 -9.64
CA HIS A 74 15.86 3.20 -10.44
C HIS A 74 15.26 1.91 -9.87
N GLN A 75 14.98 0.96 -10.76
CA GLN A 75 14.58 -0.38 -10.35
C GLN A 75 15.64 -1.04 -9.47
N PRO A 76 15.25 -1.84 -8.47
CA PRO A 76 13.86 -2.15 -8.06
C PRO A 76 13.30 -1.20 -6.99
N HIS A 77 13.85 0.01 -6.83
CA HIS A 77 13.53 0.96 -5.76
C HIS A 77 12.64 2.14 -6.21
N ASP A 78 12.14 2.10 -7.44
CA ASP A 78 11.37 3.16 -8.11
C ASP A 78 9.90 3.22 -7.69
N TYR A 79 9.64 3.06 -6.39
CA TYR A 79 8.29 3.05 -5.84
C TYR A 79 8.20 3.92 -4.58
N GLN A 80 7.24 4.85 -4.54
CA GLN A 80 6.78 5.43 -3.30
C GLN A 80 5.64 4.58 -2.74
N ILE A 81 5.90 3.92 -1.60
CA ILE A 81 4.95 3.01 -0.96
C ILE A 81 4.85 3.36 0.52
N ILE A 82 3.62 3.49 1.00
CA ILE A 82 3.30 3.64 2.42
C ILE A 82 2.40 2.47 2.82
N LEU A 83 2.78 1.78 3.88
CA LEU A 83 2.10 0.59 4.40
C LEU A 83 1.64 0.84 5.83
N GLU A 84 0.53 0.25 6.23
CA GLU A 84 0.20 -0.02 7.63
C GLU A 84 0.67 -1.44 7.94
N LEU A 85 1.53 -1.57 8.95
CA LEU A 85 2.11 -2.85 9.37
C LEU A 85 1.50 -3.32 10.70
N GLU A 86 1.35 -4.64 10.79
CA GLU A 86 0.95 -5.34 12.00
C GLU A 86 2.17 -6.07 12.57
N PHE A 87 2.49 -5.72 13.81
CA PHE A 87 3.52 -6.34 14.64
C PHE A 87 2.86 -7.37 15.55
N SER A 88 3.62 -8.38 16.00
CA SER A 88 3.17 -9.18 17.14
C SER A 88 3.02 -8.27 18.37
N LYS A 89 2.17 -8.66 19.33
CA LYS A 89 1.98 -7.86 20.55
C LYS A 89 3.30 -7.63 21.30
N ALA A 90 4.16 -8.64 21.38
CA ALA A 90 5.43 -8.53 22.08
C ALA A 90 6.41 -7.59 21.36
N ASP A 91 6.48 -7.66 20.03
CA ASP A 91 7.35 -6.80 19.22
C ASP A 91 6.87 -5.34 19.25
N LEU A 92 5.55 -5.12 19.20
CA LEU A 92 4.97 -3.79 19.30
C LEU A 92 5.30 -3.13 20.65
N GLU A 93 5.18 -3.87 21.77
CA GLU A 93 5.51 -3.34 23.09
C GLU A 93 7.00 -3.00 23.26
N GLN A 94 7.90 -3.80 22.69
CA GLN A 94 9.33 -3.48 22.66
C GLN A 94 9.63 -2.24 21.81
N TYR A 95 9.03 -2.14 20.62
CA TYR A 95 9.13 -0.96 19.77
C TYR A 95 8.64 0.29 20.51
N ARG A 96 7.46 0.22 21.14
CA ARG A 96 6.87 1.33 21.93
C ARG A 96 7.74 1.74 23.10
N THR A 97 8.28 0.77 23.83
CA THR A 97 9.19 1.02 24.95
C THR A 97 10.43 1.76 24.47
N SER A 98 11.01 1.39 23.33
CA SER A 98 12.12 2.14 22.73
C SER A 98 11.71 3.56 22.33
N ARG A 99 10.55 3.75 21.67
CA ARG A 99 10.07 5.09 21.28
C ARG A 99 9.88 6.02 22.49
N LEU A 100 9.39 5.48 23.61
CA LEU A 100 9.18 6.25 24.84
C LEU A 100 10.49 6.53 25.60
N ALA A 101 11.44 5.59 25.58
CA ALA A 101 12.74 5.73 26.24
C ALA A 101 13.68 6.69 25.49
N PHE A 102 13.49 6.85 24.17
CA PHE A 102 14.33 7.68 23.30
C PHE A 102 13.48 8.69 22.53
N PRO A 103 12.86 9.68 23.21
CA PRO A 103 11.91 10.61 22.59
C PRO A 103 12.54 11.57 21.58
N GLU A 104 13.88 11.73 21.60
CA GLU A 104 14.67 12.53 20.67
C GLU A 104 15.15 11.73 19.44
N GLU A 105 14.92 10.42 19.42
CA GLU A 105 15.21 9.59 18.24
C GLU A 105 13.95 9.52 17.37
N PHE A 106 13.98 10.17 16.22
CA PHE A 106 12.83 10.22 15.30
C PHE A 106 12.93 9.14 14.22
N VAL A 107 14.14 8.70 13.91
CA VAL A 107 14.38 7.74 12.85
C VAL A 107 14.33 6.34 13.42
N TYR A 108 13.38 5.55 12.95
CA TYR A 108 13.36 4.11 13.15
C TYR A 108 13.20 3.51 11.76
N THR A 109 13.98 2.47 11.46
CA THR A 109 13.95 1.85 10.14
C THR A 109 13.80 0.35 10.24
N ILE A 110 13.31 -0.26 9.19
CA ILE A 110 13.37 -1.71 9.03
C ILE A 110 14.29 -2.08 7.88
N GLU A 111 14.98 -3.20 8.05
CA GLU A 111 15.73 -3.92 7.04
C GLU A 111 14.99 -5.25 6.81
N PRO A 112 14.13 -5.31 5.77
CA PRO A 112 13.41 -6.54 5.47
C PRO A 112 14.31 -7.62 4.86
N GLU A 113 13.83 -8.86 4.86
CA GLU A 113 14.39 -9.92 4.03
C GLU A 113 14.31 -9.57 2.53
N VAL A 114 15.10 -10.26 1.71
CA VAL A 114 15.12 -10.03 0.26
C VAL A 114 13.80 -10.50 -0.37
N PHE A 115 13.12 -9.61 -1.09
CA PHE A 115 11.90 -9.94 -1.84
C PHE A 115 11.70 -9.05 -3.07
N VAL A 116 10.74 -9.39 -3.92
CA VAL A 116 10.26 -8.52 -5.00
C VAL A 116 9.20 -7.57 -4.44
N LEU A 117 9.50 -6.28 -4.34
CA LEU A 117 8.65 -5.29 -3.67
C LEU A 117 7.18 -5.27 -4.14
N PRO A 118 6.87 -5.17 -5.44
CA PRO A 118 5.49 -5.16 -5.88
C PRO A 118 4.78 -6.49 -5.64
N GLU A 119 5.47 -7.63 -5.65
CA GLU A 119 4.90 -8.94 -5.30
C GLU A 119 4.56 -9.01 -3.81
N MET A 120 5.50 -8.64 -2.95
CA MET A 120 5.32 -8.63 -1.51
C MET A 120 4.14 -7.74 -1.10
N VAL A 121 4.08 -6.54 -1.68
CA VAL A 121 3.03 -5.55 -1.36
C VAL A 121 1.68 -5.94 -1.92
N ASN A 122 1.57 -6.66 -3.03
CA ASN A 122 0.26 -6.98 -3.64
C ASN A 122 -0.26 -8.38 -3.33
N GLN A 123 0.62 -9.35 -3.02
CA GLN A 123 0.25 -10.76 -2.92
C GLN A 123 0.65 -11.38 -1.58
N THR A 124 1.94 -11.45 -1.26
CA THR A 124 2.45 -12.21 -0.11
C THR A 124 2.07 -11.56 1.22
N LYS A 125 2.16 -10.23 1.32
CA LYS A 125 1.70 -9.40 2.46
C LYS A 125 2.33 -9.74 3.82
N VAL A 126 3.30 -10.64 3.91
CA VAL A 126 3.99 -11.03 5.14
C VAL A 126 5.46 -11.23 4.83
N PHE A 127 6.33 -10.66 5.66
CA PHE A 127 7.78 -10.75 5.50
C PHE A 127 8.49 -10.69 6.85
N ARG A 128 9.74 -11.13 6.88
CA ARG A 128 10.64 -10.94 8.03
C ARG A 128 11.43 -9.65 7.92
N ALA A 129 11.71 -9.00 9.05
CA ALA A 129 12.57 -7.83 9.07
C ALA A 129 13.31 -7.66 10.41
N ASN A 130 14.46 -6.99 10.33
CA ASN A 130 15.10 -6.39 11.50
C ASN A 130 14.53 -4.98 11.71
N VAL A 131 14.36 -4.57 12.97
CA VAL A 131 13.94 -3.20 13.31
C VAL A 131 15.11 -2.50 13.98
N TYR A 132 15.41 -1.29 13.53
CA TYR A 132 16.47 -0.46 14.04
C TYR A 132 15.91 0.81 14.69
N ARG A 133 16.45 1.15 15.86
CA ARG A 133 16.42 2.52 16.38
C ARG A 133 17.55 3.29 15.70
N GLY A 134 17.20 4.30 14.91
CA GLY A 134 18.09 4.93 13.93
C GLY A 134 17.98 4.29 12.54
N HIS A 135 18.87 4.71 11.64
CA HIS A 135 18.92 4.22 10.26
C HIS A 135 19.76 2.93 10.15
N PHE A 136 19.20 1.88 9.55
CA PHE A 136 19.85 0.56 9.48
C PHE A 136 21.21 0.60 8.78
N GLU A 137 21.38 1.40 7.72
CA GLU A 137 22.65 1.57 7.02
C GLU A 137 23.61 2.60 7.63
N ARG A 138 23.17 3.40 8.62
CA ARG A 138 23.96 4.52 9.17
C ARG A 138 24.22 4.35 10.67
N GLY A 139 24.49 3.11 11.08
CA GLY A 139 24.88 2.78 12.46
C GLY A 139 23.74 2.69 13.47
N GLY A 140 22.49 2.51 13.00
CA GLY A 140 21.34 2.31 13.88
C GLY A 140 21.50 1.10 14.81
N PHE A 141 20.90 1.17 15.99
CA PHE A 141 20.87 0.08 16.95
C PHE A 141 19.79 -0.93 16.56
N LYS A 142 20.17 -2.18 16.27
CA LYS A 142 19.22 -3.27 16.01
C LYS A 142 18.40 -3.55 17.27
N LEU A 143 17.15 -3.12 17.25
CA LEU A 143 16.20 -3.24 18.36
C LEU A 143 15.49 -4.59 18.37
N LEU A 144 15.04 -5.07 17.20
CA LEU A 144 14.37 -6.35 17.03
C LEU A 144 15.02 -7.09 15.85
N ASP A 145 15.14 -8.41 15.96
CA ASP A 145 15.84 -9.25 14.99
C ASP A 145 14.88 -10.25 14.35
N SER A 146 14.81 -10.26 13.02
CA SER A 146 14.04 -11.19 12.20
C SER A 146 12.57 -11.41 12.62
N ILE A 147 11.88 -10.34 13.03
CA ILE A 147 10.47 -10.41 13.41
C ILE A 147 9.57 -10.59 12.18
N SER A 148 8.43 -11.27 12.35
CA SER A 148 7.43 -11.39 11.29
C SER A 148 6.53 -10.16 11.27
N LEU A 149 6.47 -9.48 10.13
CA LEU A 149 5.62 -8.32 9.89
C LEU A 149 4.56 -8.66 8.86
N LYS A 150 3.34 -8.17 9.07
CA LYS A 150 2.23 -8.32 8.12
C LYS A 150 1.77 -6.97 7.60
N ILE A 151 1.61 -6.85 6.29
CA ILE A 151 1.00 -5.69 5.64
C ILE A 151 -0.51 -5.76 5.89
N LYS A 152 -0.99 -4.94 6.81
CA LYS A 152 -2.42 -4.82 7.12
C LYS A 152 -3.15 -4.02 6.05
N GLN A 153 -2.55 -2.92 5.58
CA GLN A 153 -3.10 -2.09 4.52
C GLN A 153 -1.98 -1.48 3.67
N VAL A 154 -2.23 -1.35 2.37
CA VAL A 154 -1.42 -0.49 1.49
C VAL A 154 -2.06 0.89 1.54
N VAL A 155 -1.39 1.84 2.18
CA VAL A 155 -1.88 3.22 2.34
C VAL A 155 -1.68 3.98 1.04
N TYR A 156 -0.48 3.91 0.47
CA TYR A 156 -0.13 4.56 -0.80
C TYR A 156 0.78 3.63 -1.60
N TYR A 157 0.61 3.62 -2.93
CA TYR A 157 1.43 2.83 -3.83
C TYR A 157 1.52 3.54 -5.18
N LYS A 158 2.73 3.92 -5.58
CA LYS A 158 2.99 4.50 -6.89
C LYS A 158 4.39 4.13 -7.36
N GLN A 159 4.49 3.52 -8.54
CA GLN A 159 5.76 3.44 -9.26
C GLN A 159 6.08 4.81 -9.87
N PHE A 160 7.35 5.20 -9.82
CA PHE A 160 7.81 6.43 -10.45
C PHE A 160 7.72 6.31 -11.97
N ASP A 161 7.22 7.37 -12.58
CA ASP A 161 7.14 7.50 -14.03
C ASP A 161 8.02 8.68 -14.44
N LYS A 162 9.06 8.39 -15.21
CA LYS A 162 10.02 9.37 -15.72
C LYS A 162 9.37 10.45 -16.61
N ASP A 163 8.22 10.14 -17.22
CA ASP A 163 7.51 11.03 -18.13
C ASP A 163 6.44 11.86 -17.40
N ASN A 164 6.18 11.55 -16.12
CA ASN A 164 5.23 12.29 -15.31
C ASN A 164 5.79 13.68 -14.93
N PRO A 165 5.09 14.78 -15.24
CA PRO A 165 5.59 16.11 -14.95
C PRO A 165 5.65 16.39 -13.44
N ARG A 166 6.61 17.23 -13.04
CA ARG A 166 6.66 17.80 -11.68
C ARG A 166 5.39 18.63 -11.47
N PRO A 167 4.67 18.45 -10.35
CA PRO A 167 3.55 19.31 -10.00
C PRO A 167 3.95 20.78 -9.98
N VAL A 168 3.01 21.68 -10.26
CA VAL A 168 3.27 23.12 -10.20
C VAL A 168 3.50 23.59 -8.75
N ASN A 169 2.75 22.99 -7.84
CA ASN A 169 2.75 23.29 -6.42
C ASN A 169 3.21 22.09 -5.61
N LEU A 170 3.84 22.36 -4.48
CA LEU A 170 4.30 21.35 -3.54
C LEU A 170 3.11 20.51 -3.06
N GLN A 171 3.28 19.19 -3.01
CA GLN A 171 2.23 18.25 -2.64
C GLN A 171 2.72 17.27 -1.58
N TYR A 172 1.82 16.89 -0.67
CA TYR A 172 2.08 15.87 0.35
C TYR A 172 0.94 14.86 0.41
N ILE A 173 1.28 13.65 0.81
CA ILE A 173 0.36 12.57 1.15
C ILE A 173 0.06 12.71 2.65
N LEU A 174 -1.18 13.05 3.00
CA LEU A 174 -1.69 13.01 4.37
C LEU A 174 -2.27 11.64 4.66
N PHE A 175 -1.75 10.98 5.69
CA PHE A 175 -2.20 9.67 6.15
C PHE A 175 -2.09 9.54 7.66
N GLY A 176 -2.55 8.40 8.18
CA GLY A 176 -2.60 8.14 9.62
C GLY A 176 -4.02 7.89 10.10
N ASN A 177 -4.22 8.05 11.41
CA ASN A 177 -5.51 7.88 12.07
C ASN A 177 -5.87 9.16 12.86
N MET A 178 -6.95 9.13 13.66
CA MET A 178 -7.36 10.32 14.43
C MET A 178 -6.41 10.69 15.59
N LYS A 179 -5.51 9.80 16.00
CA LYS A 179 -4.53 10.01 17.08
C LYS A 179 -3.16 10.42 16.55
N GLU A 180 -2.73 9.81 15.44
CA GLU A 180 -1.40 9.95 14.86
C GLU A 180 -1.54 10.27 13.36
N GLN A 181 -1.08 11.45 12.93
CA GLN A 181 -1.12 11.88 11.53
C GLN A 181 0.28 12.16 11.00
N PHE A 182 0.47 11.88 9.72
CA PHE A 182 1.75 12.04 9.04
C PHE A 182 1.56 12.71 7.68
N LEU A 183 2.60 13.41 7.25
CA LEU A 183 2.76 13.87 5.88
C LEU A 183 4.00 13.22 5.28
N SER A 184 3.89 12.74 4.05
CA SER A 184 5.05 12.41 3.22
C SER A 184 5.04 13.27 1.97
N HIS A 185 6.19 13.81 1.57
CA HIS A 185 6.32 14.56 0.32
C HIS A 185 5.92 13.68 -0.87
N LEU A 186 5.09 14.20 -1.79
CA LEU A 186 4.72 13.48 -3.00
C LEU A 186 5.88 13.51 -4.00
N ILE A 187 6.69 12.46 -4.00
CA ILE A 187 7.85 12.34 -4.89
C ILE A 187 7.37 12.22 -6.34
N SER A 188 7.93 13.04 -7.21
CA SER A 188 7.43 13.23 -8.56
C SER A 188 8.41 12.78 -9.63
N ARG A 189 9.57 13.44 -9.74
CA ARG A 189 10.58 13.17 -10.77
C ARG A 189 11.96 13.60 -10.31
N LYS A 190 13.00 12.91 -10.78
CA LYS A 190 14.38 13.31 -10.48
C LYS A 190 14.76 14.67 -11.08
N PRO A 191 15.57 15.48 -10.40
CA PRO A 191 15.98 15.28 -9.00
C PRO A 191 14.85 15.69 -8.04
N ASP A 192 14.73 15.07 -6.87
CA ASP A 192 13.67 15.35 -5.87
C ASP A 192 14.20 15.29 -4.42
N PHE A 193 13.33 15.08 -3.43
CA PHE A 193 13.67 14.84 -2.04
C PHE A 193 12.60 13.97 -1.35
N HIS A 194 13.00 13.24 -0.32
CA HIS A 194 12.11 12.46 0.54
C HIS A 194 11.98 13.23 1.86
N GLU A 195 10.75 13.52 2.28
CA GLU A 195 10.51 14.11 3.59
C GLU A 195 9.30 13.43 4.23
N VAL A 196 9.42 13.15 5.53
CA VAL A 196 8.35 12.60 6.35
C VAL A 196 8.21 13.40 7.62
N LEU A 197 6.97 13.77 7.95
CA LEU A 197 6.62 14.61 9.09
C LEU A 197 5.54 13.93 9.94
N SER A 198 5.62 14.08 11.26
CA SER A 198 4.45 13.95 12.13
C SER A 198 3.72 15.29 12.17
N VAL A 199 2.41 15.28 12.12
CA VAL A 199 1.58 16.49 12.18
C VAL A 199 0.40 16.32 13.13
N LYS A 200 -0.12 17.44 13.62
CA LYS A 200 -1.39 17.50 14.34
C LYS A 200 -2.36 18.40 13.59
N LEU A 201 -3.46 17.82 13.12
CA LEU A 201 -4.51 18.59 12.45
C LEU A 201 -5.30 19.43 13.46
N SER A 202 -5.80 20.58 12.99
CA SER A 202 -6.75 21.38 13.79
C SER A 202 -8.11 20.71 13.92
N ASP A 203 -8.50 19.92 12.92
CA ASP A 203 -9.71 19.10 12.93
C ASP A 203 -9.36 17.68 12.48
N VAL A 204 -9.13 16.80 13.46
CA VAL A 204 -8.77 15.39 13.21
C VAL A 204 -9.91 14.60 12.54
N LYS A 205 -11.15 15.12 12.50
CA LYS A 205 -12.24 14.47 11.77
C LYS A 205 -11.99 14.46 10.26
N GLN A 206 -11.09 15.31 9.76
CA GLN A 206 -10.65 15.29 8.36
C GLN A 206 -9.92 13.99 7.98
N MET A 207 -9.46 13.20 8.95
CA MET A 207 -8.93 11.86 8.70
C MET A 207 -10.02 10.81 8.42
N LYS A 208 -11.31 11.12 8.67
CA LYS A 208 -12.42 10.23 8.34
C LYS A 208 -12.80 10.38 6.87
N THR A 209 -12.13 9.61 6.02
CA THR A 209 -12.33 9.54 4.57
C THR A 209 -12.40 8.08 4.12
N ASP A 210 -13.02 7.82 2.97
CA ASP A 210 -13.10 6.48 2.38
C ASP A 210 -11.73 5.95 1.92
N LYS A 211 -10.77 6.84 1.72
CA LYS A 211 -9.39 6.51 1.33
C LYS A 211 -8.47 6.48 2.56
N SER A 212 -7.46 5.62 2.52
CA SER A 212 -6.37 5.55 3.51
C SER A 212 -5.48 6.81 3.56
N TYR A 213 -5.56 7.66 2.54
CA TYR A 213 -4.78 8.89 2.43
C TYR A 213 -5.54 10.00 1.69
N GLN A 214 -5.04 11.22 1.81
CA GLN A 214 -5.47 12.38 1.04
C GLN A 214 -4.24 13.07 0.44
N LEU A 215 -4.33 13.49 -0.81
CA LEU A 215 -3.29 14.35 -1.39
C LEU A 215 -3.60 15.80 -1.01
N LEU A 216 -2.58 16.48 -0.53
CA LEU A 216 -2.62 17.89 -0.17
C LEU A 216 -1.82 18.68 -1.18
N VAL A 217 -2.32 19.86 -1.53
CA VAL A 217 -1.60 20.85 -2.32
C VAL A 217 -1.34 22.09 -1.48
N LEU A 218 -0.08 22.51 -1.46
CA LEU A 218 0.41 23.66 -0.74
C LEU A 218 0.43 24.88 -1.67
N LYS A 219 0.51 26.08 -1.09
CA LYS A 219 0.57 27.30 -1.91
C LYS A 219 1.95 27.50 -2.53
N GLU A 220 2.98 26.99 -1.87
CA GLU A 220 4.35 27.00 -2.33
C GLU A 220 4.49 26.28 -3.69
N ARG A 221 5.45 26.77 -4.50
CA ARG A 221 5.85 26.10 -5.74
C ARG A 221 6.64 24.85 -5.39
N GLU A 222 6.49 23.82 -6.21
CA GLU A 222 7.32 22.63 -6.11
C GLU A 222 8.71 22.93 -6.71
N ASN A 223 9.62 23.37 -5.86
CA ASN A 223 10.99 23.74 -6.20
C ASN A 223 12.01 22.89 -5.43
N ARG A 224 11.64 21.68 -4.98
CA ARG A 224 12.48 20.79 -4.15
C ARG A 224 12.88 21.42 -2.81
N VAL A 225 11.97 22.18 -2.21
CA VAL A 225 12.16 22.79 -0.90
C VAL A 225 11.03 22.30 0.00
N PRO A 226 11.35 21.77 1.21
CA PRO A 226 10.35 21.41 2.20
C PRO A 226 9.34 22.52 2.47
N PHE A 227 8.15 22.12 2.90
CA PHE A 227 7.10 23.07 3.25
C PHE A 227 7.60 24.10 4.27
N SER A 228 7.37 25.39 4.00
CA SER A 228 7.92 26.49 4.81
C SER A 228 7.33 26.58 6.21
N TRP A 229 6.15 25.99 6.42
CA TRP A 229 5.32 26.13 7.62
C TRP A 229 4.92 27.57 8.00
N SER A 230 5.26 28.58 7.18
CA SER A 230 4.91 29.98 7.41
C SER A 230 3.39 30.21 7.47
N LYS A 231 2.65 29.40 6.72
CA LYS A 231 1.19 29.30 6.77
C LYS A 231 0.82 27.84 6.90
N SER A 232 0.63 27.33 8.12
CA SER A 232 0.30 25.93 8.45
C SER A 232 -1.08 25.48 7.92
N LYS A 233 -1.26 25.52 6.60
CA LYS A 233 -2.51 25.23 5.90
C LYS A 233 -2.24 24.72 4.49
N ALA A 234 -2.94 23.66 4.12
CA ALA A 234 -2.98 23.09 2.78
C ALA A 234 -4.43 23.03 2.25
N MET A 235 -4.58 22.64 1.00
CA MET A 235 -5.87 22.29 0.41
C MET A 235 -5.88 20.80 0.05
N ILE A 236 -6.99 20.11 0.24
CA ILE A 236 -7.14 18.75 -0.29
C ILE A 236 -7.19 18.85 -1.82
N LEU A 237 -6.26 18.18 -2.49
CA LEU A 237 -6.09 18.20 -3.94
C LEU A 237 -7.41 17.86 -4.65
N GLY A 238 -7.76 18.64 -5.67
CA GLY A 238 -9.02 18.49 -6.40
C GLY A 238 -10.24 19.05 -5.67
N THR A 239 -10.07 19.73 -4.54
CA THR A 239 -11.17 20.32 -3.76
C THR A 239 -10.87 21.75 -3.30
N LYS A 240 -11.88 22.42 -2.74
CA LYS A 240 -11.73 23.70 -2.02
C LYS A 240 -11.72 23.52 -0.50
N ARG A 241 -11.49 22.31 0.00
CA ARG A 241 -11.49 22.01 1.44
C ARG A 241 -10.09 22.24 2.04
N PRO A 242 -9.95 23.10 3.05
CA PRO A 242 -8.67 23.34 3.68
C PRO A 242 -8.34 22.29 4.76
N VAL A 243 -7.05 22.02 4.92
CA VAL A 243 -6.47 21.31 6.06
C VAL A 243 -5.57 22.29 6.80
N SER A 244 -5.75 22.46 8.10
CA SER A 244 -4.88 23.31 8.92
C SER A 244 -4.13 22.47 9.95
N PHE A 245 -2.89 22.85 10.24
CA PHE A 245 -2.01 22.14 11.16
C PHE A 245 -1.76 23.01 12.40
N ILE A 246 -1.84 22.41 13.58
CA ILE A 246 -1.52 23.07 14.85
C ILE A 246 -0.04 22.84 15.21
N ASN A 247 0.49 21.67 14.88
CA ASN A 247 1.87 21.31 15.18
C ASN A 247 2.44 20.39 14.10
N HIS A 248 3.75 20.38 13.97
CA HIS A 248 4.49 19.44 13.13
C HIS A 248 5.83 19.09 13.77
N LYS A 249 6.40 17.97 13.33
CA LYS A 249 7.75 17.53 13.68
C LYS A 249 8.34 16.79 12.49
N GLN A 250 9.50 17.23 12.02
CA GLN A 250 10.23 16.53 10.96
C GLN A 250 10.82 15.24 11.50
N LEU A 251 10.51 14.13 10.85
CA LEU A 251 10.98 12.80 11.22
C LEU A 251 12.16 12.38 10.36
N TYR A 252 12.12 12.71 9.07
CA TYR A 252 13.11 12.30 8.09
C TYR A 252 13.18 13.29 6.94
N VAL A 253 14.39 13.53 6.43
CA VAL A 253 14.62 14.22 5.16
C VAL A 253 15.86 13.63 4.47
N GLU A 254 15.76 13.35 3.17
CA GLU A 254 16.87 12.87 2.33
C GLU A 254 16.76 13.47 0.93
N PHE A 255 17.90 13.90 0.40
CA PHE A 255 18.02 14.44 -0.95
C PHE A 255 18.86 13.52 -1.84
N GLY A 256 19.93 12.94 -1.28
CA GLY A 256 20.98 12.28 -2.05
C GLY A 256 20.50 11.07 -2.85
N ASP A 257 19.59 10.28 -2.29
CA ASP A 257 19.05 9.07 -2.94
C ASP A 257 18.07 9.38 -4.09
N LEU A 258 17.67 10.66 -4.22
CA LEU A 258 16.67 11.13 -5.18
C LEU A 258 17.20 12.17 -6.17
N GLU A 259 18.52 12.26 -6.36
CA GLU A 259 19.13 13.09 -7.41
C GLU A 259 19.04 12.50 -8.84
#